data_AF-A0A4T0FI56-F1
#
_entry.id   AF-A0A4T0FI56-F1
#
_cell.length_a   1.000
_cell.length_b   1.000
_cell.length_c   1.000
_cell.angle_alpha   90.00
_cell.angle_beta   90.00
_cell.angle_gamma   90.00
#
_symmetry.space_group_name_H-M   'P 1'
#
loop_
_entity.id
_entity.type
_entity.pdbx_description
1 polymer ?
#
loop_
_entity_poly.entity_id
_entity_poly.type
_entity_poly.pdbx_seq_one_letter_code
_entity_poly.pdbx_strand_id
1 'polypeptide(L)'
;MDPKLSLVPDTNSISMYGTTRTCSQYSLSGNILITIPPLGRRKLRIHSLSVTFQGSAQYSDTEGRLSSHRLAHTSDQIIKRGACPAEFENSTDEPINMSVVYDLRLNGWLPPSMTLPNSRTAYSLFAKMESTIEGIENKRSSLLWPLNSNIKKHTILAPEAEIFITRHRNQHQRSRVHNIKSQCPTHDTRDFKPVRIGIKTPMWYFTDDDELKLDIFTGLVNDDDQDTTQARLESLQLGCIEEIHYTSEPRSRYLSTYPLPQCQPPHYPLIPFANAFPEHSFNDIANSLGISTVPTSYTRSRLVARGVGPPPATAAFATHTFGQDGVDIGGKLTARIALTLPMPTKDERNAAKVHQQTATSSPYPDCETPYVKIRHALRLILNIVRKVPGDNEWRGESIDITIPVWFSRRSNDSQVEVQAERLALLKSKGLLPTSALPAYSQLYTDQGTQVEDEEGPPRYNKQPDSSEETLLLAEEVCRRHAPPPRLDLSNTTRNTTTTVLDYSQHLHNSPVSPDYLINQRSSSLMSQ
;
A
#
# COMPACT_ATOMS: atom_id res chain seq x y z
N MET A 1 29.87 19.00 -18.72
CA MET A 1 28.46 18.58 -18.60
C MET A 1 28.45 17.09 -18.92
N ASP A 2 27.95 16.29 -17.99
CA ASP A 2 27.82 14.85 -18.19
C ASP A 2 26.42 14.54 -18.76
N PRO A 3 26.23 13.39 -19.45
CA PRO A 3 24.91 12.98 -19.93
C PRO A 3 23.93 12.85 -18.77
N LYS A 4 22.66 13.15 -19.02
CA LYS A 4 21.57 12.99 -18.04
C LYS A 4 20.62 11.89 -18.49
N LEU A 5 20.05 11.20 -17.51
CA LEU A 5 19.09 10.12 -17.70
C LEU A 5 17.83 10.42 -16.88
N SER A 6 16.65 10.27 -17.45
CA SER A 6 15.38 10.36 -16.72
C SER A 6 14.40 9.28 -17.17
N LEU A 7 13.54 8.86 -16.23
CA LEU A 7 12.48 7.88 -16.45
C LEU A 7 11.13 8.58 -16.50
N VAL A 8 10.33 8.25 -17.51
CA VAL A 8 8.96 8.72 -17.68
C VAL A 8 8.07 7.51 -17.91
N PRO A 9 7.57 6.84 -16.85
CA PRO A 9 6.58 5.79 -17.00
C PRO A 9 5.28 6.34 -17.57
N ASP A 10 4.57 5.54 -18.37
CA ASP A 10 3.27 5.94 -18.93
C ASP A 10 2.22 6.15 -17.83
N THR A 11 2.35 5.39 -16.74
CA THR A 11 1.59 5.54 -15.50
C THR A 11 2.46 5.22 -14.29
N ASN A 12 2.34 6.00 -13.23
CA ASN A 12 2.94 5.69 -11.94
C ASN A 12 2.03 4.81 -11.06
N SER A 13 0.86 4.41 -11.56
CA SER A 13 -0.11 3.60 -10.84
C SER A 13 -0.55 2.39 -11.68
N ILE A 14 -0.48 1.20 -11.08
CA ILE A 14 -0.84 -0.08 -11.68
C ILE A 14 -2.01 -0.66 -10.92
N SER A 15 -3.15 -0.77 -11.59
CA SER A 15 -4.35 -1.41 -11.03
C SER A 15 -4.35 -2.90 -11.40
N MET A 16 -4.16 -3.75 -10.40
CA MET A 16 -4.25 -5.21 -10.57
C MET A 16 -5.64 -5.70 -10.18
N TYR A 17 -6.22 -6.57 -11.00
CA TYR A 17 -7.57 -7.10 -10.80
C TYR A 17 -7.55 -8.58 -10.43
N GLY A 18 -8.54 -8.98 -9.64
CA GLY A 18 -8.79 -10.37 -9.30
C GLY A 18 -7.92 -10.91 -8.17
N THR A 19 -7.88 -12.23 -8.07
CA THR A 19 -7.11 -12.96 -7.05
C THR A 19 -5.60 -12.77 -7.21
N THR A 20 -4.84 -13.01 -6.15
CA THR A 20 -3.37 -13.11 -6.17
C THR A 20 -2.89 -14.38 -6.87
N ARG A 21 -3.54 -14.77 -7.98
CA ARG A 21 -3.12 -15.89 -8.81
C ARG A 21 -1.74 -15.58 -9.39
N THR A 22 -0.87 -16.58 -9.40
CA THR A 22 0.51 -16.43 -9.82
C THR A 22 0.68 -16.41 -11.35
N CYS A 23 -0.38 -16.69 -12.11
CA CYS A 23 -0.34 -16.78 -13.57
C CYS A 23 -0.72 -15.49 -14.31
N SER A 24 -1.18 -14.45 -13.64
CA SER A 24 -1.46 -13.16 -14.31
C SER A 24 -0.19 -12.34 -14.48
N GLN A 25 -0.08 -11.64 -15.61
CA GLN A 25 0.99 -10.70 -15.92
C GLN A 25 0.41 -9.31 -16.21
N TYR A 26 1.19 -8.27 -15.92
CA TYR A 26 0.85 -6.87 -16.19
C TYR A 26 2.04 -6.21 -16.87
N SER A 27 1.79 -5.28 -17.79
CA SER A 27 2.84 -4.48 -18.44
C SER A 27 3.03 -3.14 -17.73
N LEU A 28 4.28 -2.73 -17.60
CA LEU A 28 4.71 -1.41 -17.15
C LEU A 28 5.63 -0.82 -18.22
N SER A 29 5.06 0.05 -19.05
CA SER A 29 5.74 0.71 -20.17
C SER A 29 6.03 2.18 -19.90
N GLY A 30 6.95 2.73 -20.69
CA GLY A 30 7.26 4.15 -20.67
C GLY A 30 8.47 4.49 -21.52
N ASN A 31 9.06 5.64 -21.22
CA ASN A 31 10.22 6.17 -21.93
C ASN A 31 11.39 6.43 -20.99
N ILE A 32 12.60 6.18 -21.47
CA ILE A 32 13.85 6.65 -20.90
C ILE A 32 14.33 7.82 -21.76
N LEU A 33 14.44 8.99 -21.16
CA LEU A 33 14.97 10.18 -21.83
C LEU A 33 16.46 10.29 -21.53
N ILE A 34 17.27 10.38 -22.57
CA ILE A 34 18.71 10.61 -22.46
C ILE A 34 19.00 11.99 -23.05
N THR A 35 19.56 12.87 -22.23
CA THR A 35 20.00 14.20 -22.65
C THR A 35 21.52 14.21 -22.74
N ILE A 36 22.02 14.27 -23.97
CA ILE A 36 23.44 14.31 -24.29
C ILE A 36 23.84 15.79 -24.44
N PRO A 37 24.70 16.33 -23.55
CA PRO A 37 25.14 17.71 -23.67
C PRO A 37 26.01 17.91 -24.93
N PRO A 38 26.27 19.17 -25.34
CA PRO A 38 27.24 19.48 -26.38
C PRO A 38 28.59 18.78 -26.13
N LEU A 39 29.02 17.94 -27.07
CA LEU A 39 30.22 17.12 -26.90
C LEU A 39 31.46 17.81 -27.51
N GLY A 40 31.26 18.71 -28.47
CA GLY A 40 32.33 19.37 -29.21
C GLY A 40 33.12 18.34 -30.03
N ARG A 41 34.44 18.26 -29.83
CA ARG A 41 35.30 17.24 -30.48
C ARG A 41 35.35 15.91 -29.72
N ARG A 42 34.24 15.50 -29.10
CA ARG A 42 34.15 14.26 -28.33
C ARG A 42 32.97 13.44 -28.81
N LYS A 43 33.04 12.15 -28.49
CA LYS A 43 32.07 11.13 -28.87
C LYS A 43 31.59 10.41 -27.63
N LEU A 44 30.28 10.25 -27.50
CA LEU A 44 29.66 9.45 -26.43
C LEU A 44 29.38 8.06 -27.00
N ARG A 45 29.81 7.03 -26.29
CA ARG A 45 29.45 5.63 -26.57
C ARG A 45 28.64 5.07 -25.43
N ILE A 46 27.43 4.62 -25.71
CA ILE A 46 26.58 3.93 -24.73
C ILE A 46 26.83 2.42 -24.86
N HIS A 47 27.38 1.82 -23.81
CA HIS A 47 27.71 0.40 -23.74
C HIS A 47 26.57 -0.45 -23.20
N SER A 48 25.78 0.13 -22.29
CA SER A 48 24.60 -0.53 -21.76
C SER A 48 23.54 0.47 -21.32
N LEU A 49 22.29 0.06 -21.45
CA LEU A 49 21.13 0.78 -20.94
C LEU A 49 20.14 -0.27 -20.43
N SER A 50 19.78 -0.18 -19.17
CA SER A 50 18.83 -1.10 -18.53
C SER A 50 17.78 -0.35 -17.74
N VAL A 51 16.58 -0.91 -17.67
CA VAL A 51 15.50 -0.48 -16.79
C VAL A 51 15.17 -1.62 -15.84
N THR A 52 14.98 -1.30 -14.57
CA THR A 52 14.76 -2.30 -13.51
C THR A 52 13.58 -1.87 -12.67
N PHE A 53 12.58 -2.75 -12.57
CA PHE A 53 11.50 -2.66 -11.62
C PHE A 53 11.85 -3.45 -10.37
N GLN A 54 11.82 -2.79 -9.21
CA GLN A 54 12.07 -3.42 -7.91
C GLN A 54 10.90 -3.17 -6.96
N GLY A 55 10.46 -4.22 -6.29
CA GLY A 55 9.49 -4.16 -5.21
C GLY A 55 10.06 -4.68 -3.91
N SER A 56 9.70 -4.07 -2.78
CA SER A 56 10.09 -4.56 -1.47
C SER A 56 8.98 -4.42 -0.43
N ALA A 57 8.98 -5.36 0.51
CA ALA A 57 8.27 -5.24 1.78
C ALA A 57 9.32 -4.97 2.87
N GLN A 58 9.03 -4.01 3.72
CA GLN A 58 9.87 -3.59 4.83
C GLN A 58 9.05 -3.62 6.12
N TYR A 59 9.69 -3.96 7.23
CA TYR A 59 9.14 -3.92 8.57
C TYR A 59 10.17 -3.31 9.52
N SER A 60 9.73 -2.36 10.33
CA SER A 60 10.55 -1.76 11.39
C SER A 60 9.93 -2.13 12.73
N ASP A 61 10.72 -2.70 13.62
CA ASP A 61 10.27 -3.00 14.97
C ASP A 61 10.41 -1.80 15.93
N THR A 62 9.99 -1.98 17.18
CA THR A 62 10.06 -0.96 18.22
C THR A 62 11.48 -0.59 18.62
N GLU A 63 12.48 -1.42 18.27
CA GLU A 63 13.90 -1.15 18.51
C GLU A 63 14.55 -0.43 17.31
N GLY A 64 13.79 -0.15 16.26
CA GLY A 64 14.30 0.45 15.02
C GLY A 64 15.00 -0.55 14.10
N ARG A 65 14.97 -1.86 14.38
CA ARG A 65 15.55 -2.88 13.50
C ARG A 65 14.69 -2.99 12.24
N LEU A 66 15.35 -2.89 11.09
CA LEU A 66 14.72 -2.98 9.78
C LEU A 66 14.85 -4.39 9.21
N SER A 67 13.72 -5.05 8.99
CA SER A 67 13.61 -6.28 8.21
C SER A 67 13.10 -5.95 6.82
N SER A 68 13.68 -6.54 5.78
CA SER A 68 13.25 -6.29 4.40
C SER A 68 13.25 -7.56 3.57
N HIS A 69 12.32 -7.62 2.62
CA HIS A 69 12.18 -8.71 1.68
C HIS A 69 11.91 -8.16 0.29
N ARG A 70 12.65 -8.63 -0.71
CA ARG A 70 12.45 -8.29 -2.11
C ARG A 70 11.24 -9.05 -2.62
N LEU A 71 10.25 -8.32 -3.13
CA LEU A 71 9.01 -8.87 -3.69
C LEU A 71 9.11 -9.07 -5.19
N ALA A 72 9.76 -8.14 -5.87
CA ALA A 72 9.91 -8.15 -7.31
C ALA A 72 11.30 -7.64 -7.70
N HIS A 73 11.84 -8.24 -8.75
CA HIS A 73 13.04 -7.75 -9.43
C HIS A 73 12.91 -8.17 -10.89
N THR A 74 12.49 -7.25 -11.74
CA THR A 74 12.41 -7.46 -13.18
C THR A 74 13.31 -6.44 -13.84
N SER A 75 14.29 -6.90 -14.60
CA SER A 75 15.22 -6.03 -15.34
C SER A 75 15.10 -6.33 -16.83
N ASP A 76 15.10 -5.28 -17.64
CA ASP A 76 15.26 -5.41 -19.09
C ASP A 76 16.46 -4.59 -19.56
N GLN A 77 17.30 -5.22 -20.37
CA GLN A 77 18.51 -4.63 -20.92
C GLN A 77 18.26 -4.21 -22.36
N ILE A 78 17.84 -2.95 -22.52
CA ILE A 78 17.47 -2.36 -23.80
C ILE A 78 18.69 -2.26 -24.73
N ILE A 79 19.85 -1.88 -24.20
CA ILE A 79 21.13 -1.92 -24.92
C ILE A 79 22.03 -2.92 -24.20
N LYS A 80 22.30 -4.06 -24.85
CA LYS A 80 23.09 -5.16 -24.28
C LYS A 80 24.58 -4.89 -24.34
N ARG A 81 25.30 -5.18 -23.25
CA ARG A 81 26.77 -5.18 -23.24
C ARG A 81 27.28 -6.18 -24.28
N GLY A 82 28.19 -5.73 -25.16
CA GLY A 82 28.76 -6.56 -26.21
C GLY A 82 28.07 -6.44 -27.58
N ALA A 83 26.92 -5.78 -27.67
CA ALA A 83 26.45 -5.23 -28.93
C ALA A 83 27.37 -4.07 -29.37
N CYS A 84 27.35 -3.71 -30.66
CA CYS A 84 28.06 -2.52 -31.13
C CYS A 84 27.55 -1.31 -30.33
N PRO A 85 28.42 -0.59 -29.57
CA PRO A 85 27.99 0.52 -28.73
C PRO A 85 27.24 1.56 -29.57
N ALA A 86 26.17 2.13 -29.01
CA ALA A 86 25.49 3.22 -29.69
C ALA A 86 26.38 4.47 -29.61
N GLU A 87 26.78 4.96 -30.78
CA GLU A 87 27.74 6.05 -30.94
C GLU A 87 27.03 7.37 -31.24
N PHE A 88 27.34 8.41 -30.47
CA PHE A 88 26.75 9.74 -30.62
C PHE A 88 27.84 10.79 -30.75
N GLU A 89 27.71 11.61 -31.79
CA GLU A 89 28.53 12.78 -32.03
C GLU A 89 27.63 14.00 -31.95
N ASN A 90 27.96 14.94 -31.05
CA ASN A 90 27.21 16.18 -30.90
C ASN A 90 28.12 17.38 -31.13
N SER A 91 28.19 17.80 -32.40
CA SER A 91 28.97 18.95 -32.85
C SER A 91 28.21 20.27 -32.75
N THR A 92 26.91 20.24 -32.41
CA THR A 92 26.12 21.44 -32.20
C THR A 92 26.28 21.95 -30.76
N ASP A 93 25.98 23.23 -30.55
CA ASP A 93 25.95 23.85 -29.21
C ASP A 93 24.66 23.49 -28.43
N GLU A 94 23.77 22.70 -29.02
CA GLU A 94 22.50 22.29 -28.42
C GLU A 94 22.57 20.85 -27.88
N PRO A 95 21.87 20.54 -26.77
CA PRO A 95 21.81 19.17 -26.26
C PRO A 95 20.97 18.28 -27.19
N ILE A 96 21.44 17.05 -27.43
CA ILE A 96 20.66 16.02 -28.11
C ILE A 96 19.77 15.34 -27.07
N ASN A 97 18.46 15.31 -27.32
CA ASN A 97 17.51 14.56 -26.53
C ASN A 97 17.04 13.33 -27.31
N MET A 98 17.15 12.16 -26.71
CA MET A 98 16.66 10.91 -27.29
C MET A 98 15.70 10.22 -26.32
N SER A 99 14.70 9.54 -26.88
CA SER A 99 13.72 8.76 -26.12
C SER A 99 13.85 7.29 -26.48
N VAL A 100 13.91 6.43 -25.47
CA VAL A 100 13.98 4.98 -25.62
C VAL A 100 12.78 4.36 -24.91
N VAL A 101 11.96 3.62 -25.64
CA VAL A 101 10.77 2.96 -25.08
C VAL A 101 11.18 1.69 -24.33
N TYR A 102 10.51 1.40 -23.22
CA TYR A 102 10.60 0.13 -22.51
C TYR A 102 9.21 -0.45 -22.21
N ASP A 103 9.15 -1.76 -22.01
CA ASP A 103 7.96 -2.49 -21.55
C ASP A 103 8.38 -3.64 -20.62
N LEU A 104 8.10 -3.49 -19.32
CA LEU A 104 8.43 -4.49 -18.31
C LEU A 104 7.21 -5.36 -17.96
N ARG A 105 7.39 -6.68 -17.99
CA ARG A 105 6.38 -7.63 -17.50
C ARG A 105 6.46 -7.79 -15.98
N LEU A 106 5.34 -7.55 -15.31
CA LEU A 106 5.18 -7.64 -13.87
C LEU A 106 4.29 -8.82 -13.48
N ASN A 107 4.62 -9.39 -12.34
CA ASN A 107 3.83 -10.46 -11.73
C ASN A 107 2.48 -9.94 -11.21
N GLY A 108 1.39 -10.63 -11.53
CA GLY A 108 0.04 -10.25 -11.10
C GLY A 108 -0.33 -10.60 -9.66
N TRP A 109 0.56 -11.27 -8.94
CA TRP A 109 0.39 -11.61 -7.52
C TRP A 109 0.99 -10.57 -6.57
N LEU A 110 1.62 -9.51 -7.07
CA LEU A 110 2.26 -8.49 -6.23
C LEU A 110 1.25 -7.83 -5.26
N PRO A 111 1.60 -7.68 -3.97
CA PRO A 111 0.73 -7.02 -3.00
C PRO A 111 0.57 -5.53 -3.32
N PRO A 112 -0.54 -4.89 -2.87
CA PRO A 112 -0.73 -3.46 -3.08
C PRO A 112 0.38 -2.64 -2.40
N SER A 113 0.73 -1.49 -2.99
CA SER A 113 1.54 -0.47 -2.33
C SER A 113 0.80 0.04 -1.10
N MET A 114 1.48 0.04 0.05
CA MET A 114 0.88 0.36 1.33
C MET A 114 1.94 0.85 2.30
N THR A 115 1.59 1.88 3.07
CA THR A 115 2.41 2.39 4.17
C THR A 115 1.58 2.29 5.45
N LEU A 116 2.08 1.52 6.40
CA LEU A 116 1.55 1.33 7.75
C LEU A 116 2.59 1.79 8.76
N PRO A 117 2.21 2.02 10.04
CA PRO A 117 3.14 2.47 11.07
C PRO A 117 4.45 1.66 11.15
N ASN A 118 4.39 0.33 11.06
CA ASN A 118 5.59 -0.50 11.22
C ASN A 118 5.99 -1.22 9.94
N SER A 119 5.32 -0.96 8.80
CA SER A 119 5.62 -1.70 7.58
C SER A 119 5.27 -0.92 6.32
N ARG A 120 6.03 -1.15 5.26
CA ARG A 120 5.78 -0.58 3.94
C ARG A 120 5.95 -1.62 2.87
N THR A 121 5.09 -1.56 1.88
CA THR A 121 5.22 -2.26 0.61
C THR A 121 5.30 -1.20 -0.47
N ALA A 122 6.41 -1.15 -1.19
CA ALA A 122 6.69 -0.12 -2.18
C ALA A 122 7.39 -0.70 -3.41
N TYR A 123 7.20 -0.02 -4.54
CA TYR A 123 7.75 -0.40 -5.84
C TYR A 123 8.32 0.82 -6.54
N SER A 124 9.40 0.62 -7.27
CA SER A 124 10.09 1.69 -7.96
C SER A 124 10.74 1.22 -9.25
N LEU A 125 10.89 2.16 -10.18
CA LEU A 125 11.65 2.00 -11.41
C LEU A 125 13.00 2.70 -11.30
N PHE A 126 14.01 2.01 -11.82
CA PHE A 126 15.38 2.48 -11.90
C PHE A 126 15.85 2.34 -13.34
N ALA A 127 16.65 3.29 -13.81
CA ALA A 127 17.35 3.15 -15.08
C ALA A 127 18.84 3.41 -14.88
N LYS A 128 19.66 2.59 -15.52
CA LYS A 128 21.11 2.73 -15.49
C LYS A 128 21.64 2.75 -16.92
N MET A 129 22.53 3.69 -17.17
CA MET A 129 23.29 3.80 -18.40
C MET A 129 24.78 3.72 -18.09
N GLU A 130 25.50 2.91 -18.86
CA GLU A 130 26.96 2.87 -18.82
C GLU A 130 27.49 3.37 -20.15
N SER A 131 28.36 4.37 -20.11
CA SER A 131 28.86 5.04 -21.30
C SER A 131 30.32 5.46 -21.17
N THR A 132 31.01 5.65 -22.30
CA THR A 132 32.33 6.32 -22.34
C THR A 132 32.26 7.59 -23.15
N ILE A 133 33.03 8.61 -22.74
CA ILE A 133 33.26 9.81 -23.55
C ILE A 133 34.71 9.78 -24.03
N GLU A 134 34.90 9.82 -25.34
CA GLU A 134 36.19 9.74 -26.00
C GLU A 134 36.44 11.01 -26.82
N GLY A 135 37.70 11.46 -26.91
CA GLY A 135 38.07 12.53 -27.85
C GLY A 135 38.08 12.00 -29.28
N ILE A 136 37.65 12.82 -30.25
CA ILE A 136 37.82 12.50 -31.66
C ILE A 136 39.31 12.60 -31.97
N GLU A 137 39.99 11.47 -32.17
CA GLU A 137 41.40 11.43 -32.52
C GLU A 137 41.64 12.12 -33.87
N ASN A 138 42.39 13.22 -33.87
CA ASN A 138 42.99 13.71 -35.10
C ASN A 138 44.11 12.74 -35.49
N LYS A 139 44.00 12.11 -36.66
CA LYS A 139 44.96 11.14 -37.27
C LYS A 139 46.40 11.66 -37.49
N ARG A 140 46.86 12.70 -36.79
CA ARG A 140 48.20 13.28 -36.96
C ARG A 140 49.15 12.84 -35.82
N SER A 141 50.15 12.05 -36.23
CA SER A 141 51.41 11.68 -35.56
C SER A 141 51.34 10.67 -34.39
N SER A 142 51.81 9.46 -34.69
CA SER A 142 51.68 8.19 -33.96
C SER A 142 52.98 7.68 -33.34
N LEU A 143 53.55 8.35 -32.34
CA LEU A 143 54.75 7.81 -31.64
C LEU A 143 54.73 7.90 -30.11
N LEU A 144 53.66 8.41 -29.48
CA LEU A 144 53.58 8.55 -28.01
C LEU A 144 52.28 7.97 -27.41
N TRP A 145 51.71 6.93 -28.02
CA TRP A 145 50.33 6.50 -27.78
C TRP A 145 49.95 5.76 -26.47
N PRO A 146 50.81 5.28 -25.57
CA PRO A 146 50.28 4.50 -24.43
C PRO A 146 49.84 5.35 -23.23
N LEU A 147 50.04 6.68 -23.22
CA LEU A 147 49.87 7.50 -22.00
C LEU A 147 48.71 8.51 -22.01
N ASN A 148 47.86 8.55 -23.05
CA ASN A 148 46.86 9.61 -23.20
C ASN A 148 45.42 9.11 -23.43
N SER A 149 45.05 7.95 -22.88
CA SER A 149 43.68 7.44 -22.95
C SER A 149 42.82 8.02 -21.81
N ASN A 150 42.45 9.29 -21.93
CA ASN A 150 41.42 9.92 -21.09
C ASN A 150 40.01 9.41 -21.46
N ILE A 151 39.82 8.09 -21.52
CA ILE A 151 38.51 7.46 -21.68
C ILE A 151 37.82 7.51 -20.32
N LYS A 152 36.97 8.52 -20.13
CA LYS A 152 36.17 8.61 -18.91
C LYS A 152 34.98 7.66 -19.04
N LYS A 153 34.95 6.64 -18.18
CA LYS A 153 33.78 5.76 -18.00
C LYS A 153 32.77 6.48 -17.10
N HIS A 154 31.52 6.46 -17.52
CA HIS A 154 30.39 7.03 -16.80
C HIS A 154 29.38 5.94 -16.50
N THR A 155 28.94 5.88 -15.26
CA THR A 155 27.76 5.14 -14.83
C THR A 155 26.74 6.17 -14.37
N ILE A 156 25.62 6.27 -15.06
CA ILE A 156 24.60 7.28 -14.83
C ILE A 156 23.33 6.55 -14.40
N LEU A 157 22.76 6.98 -13.28
CA LEU A 157 21.49 6.49 -12.77
C LEU A 157 20.43 7.57 -12.99
N ALA A 158 19.26 7.17 -13.47
CA ALA A 158 18.11 8.05 -13.50
C ALA A 158 17.61 8.29 -12.08
N PRO A 159 16.99 9.46 -11.80
CA PRO A 159 16.15 9.61 -10.62
C PRO A 159 15.10 8.49 -10.55
N GLU A 160 14.86 8.00 -9.34
CA GLU A 160 13.86 6.97 -9.07
C GLU A 160 12.45 7.45 -9.47
N ALA A 161 11.68 6.56 -10.08
CA ALA A 161 10.25 6.77 -10.29
C ALA A 161 9.45 5.77 -9.43
N GLU A 162 8.73 6.27 -8.43
CA GLU A 162 7.87 5.46 -7.55
C GLU A 162 6.64 4.94 -8.31
N ILE A 163 6.31 3.66 -8.10
CA ILE A 163 5.18 2.97 -8.71
C ILE A 163 4.21 2.48 -7.63
N PHE A 164 2.94 2.83 -7.79
CA PHE A 164 1.85 2.48 -6.88
C PHE A 164 1.05 1.30 -7.43
N ILE A 165 1.06 0.17 -6.74
CA ILE A 165 0.22 -0.97 -7.08
C ILE A 165 -1.07 -0.88 -6.26
N THR A 166 -2.22 -0.91 -6.93
CA THR A 166 -3.54 -1.03 -6.29
C THR A 166 -4.18 -2.34 -6.68
N ARG A 167 -4.78 -3.05 -5.72
CA ARG A 167 -5.53 -4.27 -6.02
C ARG A 167 -7.03 -4.02 -5.94
N HIS A 168 -7.71 -4.38 -7.02
CA HIS A 168 -9.15 -4.29 -7.18
C HIS A 168 -9.76 -5.68 -7.26
N ARG A 169 -11.02 -5.77 -6.83
CA ARG A 169 -11.83 -6.97 -7.00
C ARG A 169 -13.11 -6.58 -7.70
N ASN A 170 -13.48 -7.39 -8.69
CA ASN A 170 -14.75 -7.21 -9.38
C ASN A 170 -15.89 -7.49 -8.40
N GLN A 171 -16.96 -6.72 -8.52
CA GLN A 171 -18.16 -6.94 -7.73
C GLN A 171 -18.84 -8.23 -8.17
N HIS A 172 -18.50 -9.33 -7.49
CA HIS A 172 -19.28 -10.55 -7.62
C HIS A 172 -20.55 -10.42 -6.79
N GLN A 173 -21.71 -10.64 -7.41
CA GLN A 173 -23.02 -10.71 -6.73
C GLN A 173 -23.16 -11.92 -5.78
N ARG A 174 -22.08 -12.68 -5.56
CA ARG A 174 -22.09 -13.83 -4.68
C ARG A 174 -22.12 -13.35 -3.23
N SER A 175 -23.10 -13.83 -2.47
CA SER A 175 -23.13 -13.71 -1.02
C SER A 175 -22.56 -14.96 -0.36
N ARG A 176 -21.96 -14.81 0.82
CA ARG A 176 -21.66 -15.92 1.74
C ARG A 176 -22.76 -16.01 2.78
N VAL A 177 -23.11 -17.23 3.16
CA VAL A 177 -24.04 -17.50 4.26
C VAL A 177 -23.26 -18.25 5.34
N HIS A 178 -23.16 -17.65 6.52
CA HIS A 178 -22.56 -18.23 7.70
C HIS A 178 -23.68 -18.81 8.56
N ASN A 179 -23.75 -20.13 8.68
CA ASN A 179 -24.72 -20.81 9.52
C ASN A 179 -24.08 -21.15 10.86
N ILE A 180 -24.62 -20.59 11.94
CA ILE A 180 -24.12 -20.72 13.30
C ILE A 180 -25.24 -21.32 14.14
N LYS A 181 -24.92 -22.36 14.88
CA LYS A 181 -25.78 -22.87 15.96
C LYS A 181 -25.21 -22.35 17.26
N SER A 182 -26.04 -21.69 18.08
CA SER A 182 -25.63 -21.34 19.43
C SER A 182 -25.35 -22.64 20.21
N GLN A 183 -24.25 -22.66 20.95
CA GLN A 183 -24.03 -23.67 21.97
C GLN A 183 -24.74 -23.16 23.23
N CYS A 184 -25.69 -23.92 23.76
CA CYS A 184 -26.41 -23.50 24.97
C CYS A 184 -25.40 -23.24 26.11
N PRO A 185 -25.34 -22.03 26.68
CA PRO A 185 -24.36 -21.71 27.70
C PRO A 185 -24.64 -22.48 29.00
N THR A 186 -23.58 -23.12 29.48
CA THR A 186 -23.27 -23.59 30.84
C THR A 186 -24.37 -23.70 31.91
N HIS A 187 -24.52 -24.94 32.38
CA HIS A 187 -24.89 -25.45 33.71
C HIS A 187 -26.34 -25.48 34.22
N ASP A 188 -27.28 -24.65 33.77
CA ASP A 188 -28.67 -24.68 34.31
C ASP A 188 -29.79 -24.68 33.26
N THR A 189 -29.44 -24.91 31.99
CA THR A 189 -30.27 -24.60 30.82
C THR A 189 -30.52 -25.80 29.91
N ARG A 190 -30.70 -27.00 30.49
CA ARG A 190 -31.08 -28.20 29.71
C ARG A 190 -32.40 -28.01 28.94
N ASP A 191 -33.20 -27.03 29.33
CA ASP A 191 -34.55 -26.79 28.81
C ASP A 191 -34.59 -25.85 27.60
N PHE A 192 -33.47 -25.21 27.23
CA PHE A 192 -33.46 -24.26 26.11
C PHE A 192 -32.95 -24.89 24.81
N LYS A 193 -33.80 -24.86 23.78
CA LYS A 193 -33.46 -25.26 22.40
C LYS A 193 -32.38 -24.33 21.83
N PRO A 194 -31.37 -24.81 21.09
CA PRO A 194 -30.37 -23.93 20.48
C PRO A 194 -30.98 -22.95 19.48
N VAL A 195 -30.37 -21.78 19.30
CA VAL A 195 -30.78 -20.78 18.29
C VAL A 195 -29.97 -21.03 17.01
N ARG A 196 -30.65 -21.05 15.86
CA ARG A 196 -30.02 -21.01 14.53
C ARG A 196 -29.87 -19.57 14.11
N ILE A 197 -28.65 -19.21 13.74
CA ILE A 197 -28.30 -17.88 13.27
C ILE A 197 -27.66 -18.04 11.90
N GLY A 198 -28.33 -17.57 10.85
CA GLY A 198 -27.78 -17.45 9.52
C GLY A 198 -27.35 -16.00 9.27
N ILE A 199 -26.12 -15.75 8.86
CA ILE A 199 -25.66 -14.40 8.53
C ILE A 199 -25.25 -14.38 7.07
N LYS A 200 -25.92 -13.56 6.27
CA LYS A 200 -25.63 -13.38 4.85
C LYS A 200 -24.87 -12.08 4.62
N THR A 201 -23.65 -12.21 4.15
CA THR A 201 -22.75 -11.10 3.81
C THR A 201 -22.40 -11.16 2.31
N PRO A 202 -22.07 -10.04 1.65
CA PRO A 202 -21.41 -10.10 0.36
C PRO A 202 -20.05 -10.80 0.46
N MET A 203 -19.58 -11.35 -0.67
CA MET A 203 -18.24 -11.94 -0.75
C MET A 203 -17.12 -10.97 -0.37
N TRP A 204 -17.30 -9.69 -0.74
CA TRP A 204 -16.39 -8.59 -0.49
C TRP A 204 -17.19 -7.34 -0.15
N TYR A 205 -16.74 -6.60 0.85
CA TYR A 205 -17.09 -5.20 1.06
C TYR A 205 -16.07 -4.31 0.36
N PHE A 206 -16.50 -3.14 -0.08
CA PHE A 206 -15.57 -2.19 -0.67
C PHE A 206 -15.17 -1.13 0.34
N THR A 207 -13.87 -0.87 0.43
CA THR A 207 -13.33 0.24 1.25
C THR A 207 -13.84 1.59 0.79
N ASP A 208 -14.39 1.63 -0.43
CA ASP A 208 -14.89 2.83 -1.06
C ASP A 208 -16.39 3.09 -0.83
N ASP A 209 -17.10 2.12 -0.26
CA ASP A 209 -18.53 2.24 0.06
C ASP A 209 -18.74 2.99 1.37
N ASP A 210 -19.82 3.77 1.42
CA ASP A 210 -20.25 4.52 2.60
C ASP A 210 -21.17 3.67 3.51
N GLU A 211 -21.48 2.44 3.10
CA GLU A 211 -22.40 1.54 3.79
C GLU A 211 -21.93 0.09 3.70
N LEU A 212 -22.06 -0.64 4.81
CA LEU A 212 -21.85 -2.08 4.88
C LEU A 212 -23.21 -2.76 5.13
N LYS A 213 -23.61 -3.63 4.20
CA LYS A 213 -24.93 -4.29 4.20
C LYS A 213 -24.81 -5.79 4.52
N LEU A 214 -25.62 -6.27 5.46
CA LEU A 214 -25.78 -7.71 5.72
C LEU A 214 -27.20 -8.06 6.16
N ASP A 215 -27.59 -9.31 5.96
CA ASP A 215 -28.84 -9.86 6.49
C ASP A 215 -28.54 -10.86 7.61
N ILE A 216 -29.26 -10.77 8.72
CA ILE A 216 -29.26 -11.78 9.79
C ILE A 216 -30.60 -12.51 9.77
N PHE A 217 -30.55 -13.83 9.80
CA PHE A 217 -31.67 -14.73 9.94
C PHE A 217 -31.54 -15.43 11.29
N THR A 218 -32.56 -15.38 12.12
CA THR A 218 -32.52 -16.03 13.44
C THR A 218 -33.83 -16.74 13.73
N GLY A 219 -33.73 -17.86 14.46
CA GLY A 219 -34.88 -18.60 14.95
C GLY A 219 -34.47 -19.81 15.77
N LEU A 220 -35.40 -20.33 16.56
CA LEU A 220 -35.16 -21.54 17.35
C LEU A 220 -34.98 -22.78 16.46
N VAL A 221 -34.15 -23.73 16.92
CA VAL A 221 -34.14 -25.08 16.37
C VAL A 221 -35.42 -25.77 16.82
N ASN A 222 -36.42 -25.88 15.94
CA ASN A 222 -37.60 -26.69 16.22
C ASN A 222 -37.26 -28.18 15.99
N ASP A 223 -37.39 -28.97 17.06
CA ASP A 223 -37.86 -30.35 16.98
C ASP A 223 -39.40 -30.30 17.08
N ASP A 224 -40.09 -31.18 16.36
CA ASP A 224 -41.50 -31.13 15.95
C ASP A 224 -42.58 -31.11 17.08
N ASP A 225 -42.20 -30.77 18.31
CA ASP A 225 -43.05 -30.77 19.50
C ASP A 225 -43.85 -29.46 19.68
N GLN A 226 -45.12 -29.62 20.07
CA GLN A 226 -46.13 -28.57 20.23
C GLN A 226 -45.87 -27.56 21.35
N ASP A 227 -44.78 -27.72 22.12
CA ASP A 227 -44.39 -26.77 23.16
C ASP A 227 -43.62 -25.59 22.58
N THR A 228 -44.35 -24.50 22.30
CA THR A 228 -43.80 -23.26 21.74
C THR A 228 -43.03 -22.48 22.82
N THR A 229 -41.74 -22.75 22.99
CA THR A 229 -40.84 -21.85 23.71
C THR A 229 -40.94 -20.45 23.11
N GLN A 230 -41.33 -19.46 23.91
CA GLN A 230 -41.33 -18.07 23.47
C GLN A 230 -39.90 -17.54 23.56
N ALA A 231 -39.41 -16.94 22.48
CA ALA A 231 -38.09 -16.33 22.45
C ALA A 231 -38.16 -15.06 21.63
N ARG A 232 -37.51 -14.00 22.10
CA ARG A 232 -37.41 -12.73 21.38
C ARG A 232 -35.99 -12.19 21.44
N LEU A 233 -35.57 -11.55 20.35
CA LEU A 233 -34.34 -10.79 20.30
C LEU A 233 -34.61 -9.38 20.85
N GLU A 234 -33.96 -9.04 21.96
CA GLU A 234 -34.13 -7.75 22.65
C GLU A 234 -33.20 -6.69 22.10
N SER A 235 -31.94 -7.05 21.86
CA SER A 235 -30.97 -6.14 21.26
C SER A 235 -29.91 -6.87 20.45
N LEU A 236 -29.32 -6.13 19.53
CA LEU A 236 -28.23 -6.54 18.67
C LEU A 236 -27.12 -5.49 18.75
N GLN A 237 -25.90 -5.93 19.03
CA GLN A 237 -24.71 -5.10 18.90
C GLN A 237 -23.86 -5.61 17.75
N LEU A 238 -23.35 -4.70 16.93
CA LEU A 238 -22.59 -5.04 15.73
C LEU A 238 -21.35 -4.17 15.63
N GLY A 239 -20.19 -4.83 15.53
CA GLY A 239 -18.87 -4.24 15.42
C GLY A 239 -18.16 -4.72 14.15
N CYS A 240 -17.35 -3.86 13.53
CA CYS A 240 -16.41 -4.25 12.48
C CYS A 240 -15.00 -4.10 13.02
N ILE A 241 -14.32 -5.22 13.17
CA ILE A 241 -12.98 -5.34 13.70
C ILE A 241 -12.01 -5.43 12.51
N GLU A 242 -11.04 -4.54 12.46
CA GLU A 242 -9.88 -4.67 11.58
C GLU A 242 -8.68 -5.09 12.42
N GLU A 243 -8.07 -6.22 12.06
CA GLU A 243 -6.88 -6.76 12.68
C GLU A 243 -5.69 -6.59 11.74
N ILE A 244 -4.67 -5.86 12.18
CA ILE A 244 -3.40 -5.69 11.49
C ILE A 244 -2.33 -6.46 12.27
N HIS A 245 -1.86 -7.56 11.69
CA HIS A 245 -0.85 -8.43 12.30
C HIS A 245 0.51 -8.18 11.66
N TYR A 246 1.43 -7.65 12.44
CA TYR A 246 2.84 -7.47 12.07
C TYR A 246 3.69 -8.67 12.52
N THR A 247 4.72 -8.99 11.75
CA THR A 247 5.71 -9.99 12.13
C THR A 247 7.10 -9.47 11.82
N SER A 248 8.06 -9.71 12.71
CA SER A 248 9.48 -9.42 12.46
C SER A 248 10.07 -10.37 11.42
N GLU A 249 9.62 -11.62 11.44
CA GLU A 249 10.00 -12.63 10.45
C GLU A 249 8.99 -12.66 9.28
N PRO A 250 9.47 -12.96 8.05
CA PRO A 250 8.59 -13.12 6.91
C PRO A 250 7.70 -14.36 7.07
N ARG A 251 6.40 -14.20 6.83
CA ARG A 251 5.40 -15.27 6.96
C ARG A 251 5.72 -16.44 6.02
N SER A 252 5.94 -17.63 6.57
CA SER A 252 6.28 -18.85 5.79
C SER A 252 5.23 -19.20 4.74
N ARG A 253 3.95 -18.96 5.03
CA ARG A 253 2.85 -19.14 4.05
C ARG A 253 3.03 -18.23 2.84
N TYR A 254 3.42 -16.97 3.04
CA TYR A 254 3.64 -16.03 1.94
C TYR A 254 4.82 -16.50 1.08
N LEU A 255 5.94 -16.82 1.70
CA LEU A 255 7.16 -17.28 1.03
C LEU A 255 6.96 -18.57 0.22
N SER A 256 6.12 -19.48 0.70
CA SER A 256 5.80 -20.75 -0.01
C SER A 256 4.74 -20.58 -1.11
N THR A 257 3.90 -19.55 -1.02
CA THR A 257 2.82 -19.33 -1.99
C THR A 257 3.30 -18.57 -3.21
N TYR A 258 4.21 -17.60 -3.03
CA TYR A 258 4.61 -16.68 -4.08
C TYR A 258 6.07 -16.90 -4.49
N PRO A 259 6.38 -16.91 -5.81
CA PRO A 259 7.75 -17.01 -6.26
C PRO A 259 8.47 -15.69 -5.97
N LEU A 260 9.43 -15.68 -5.06
CA LEU A 260 10.18 -14.47 -4.70
C LEU A 260 11.55 -14.48 -5.37
N PRO A 261 12.13 -13.30 -5.69
CA PRO A 261 13.50 -13.21 -6.19
C PRO A 261 14.47 -13.93 -5.24
N GLN A 262 15.49 -14.61 -5.78
CA GLN A 262 16.49 -15.28 -4.94
C GLN A 262 17.50 -14.30 -4.34
N CYS A 263 17.70 -13.17 -5.01
CA CYS A 263 18.56 -12.08 -4.57
C CYS A 263 17.90 -11.30 -3.42
N GLN A 264 17.85 -11.91 -2.23
CA GLN A 264 17.22 -11.33 -1.06
C GLN A 264 18.22 -10.51 -0.22
N PRO A 265 17.77 -9.41 0.42
CA PRO A 265 18.52 -8.74 1.47
C PRO A 265 18.78 -9.67 2.68
N PRO A 266 19.85 -9.46 3.46
CA PRO A 266 20.86 -8.42 3.28
C PRO A 266 21.92 -8.79 2.22
N HIS A 267 21.98 -10.05 1.77
CA HIS A 267 23.01 -10.54 0.83
C HIS A 267 23.04 -9.75 -0.48
N TYR A 268 21.87 -9.36 -0.98
CA TYR A 268 21.75 -8.45 -2.10
C TYR A 268 21.01 -7.19 -1.62
N PRO A 269 21.70 -6.06 -1.46
CA PRO A 269 21.06 -4.85 -0.98
C PRO A 269 19.97 -4.41 -1.95
N LEU A 270 18.93 -3.78 -1.41
CA LEU A 270 17.91 -3.14 -2.22
C LEU A 270 18.53 -1.91 -2.89
N ILE A 271 18.17 -1.66 -4.15
CA ILE A 271 18.46 -0.38 -4.77
C ILE A 271 17.87 0.72 -3.87
N PRO A 272 18.67 1.69 -3.36
CA PRO A 272 18.23 2.69 -2.43
C PRO A 272 17.02 3.44 -2.96
N PHE A 273 15.94 3.39 -2.17
CA PHE A 273 14.82 4.28 -2.36
C PHE A 273 15.25 5.68 -1.91
N ALA A 274 15.06 6.70 -2.74
CA ALA A 274 15.20 8.11 -2.35
C ALA A 274 14.27 8.44 -1.16
N ASN A 275 13.17 7.70 -1.05
CA ASN A 275 12.23 7.73 0.07
C ASN A 275 12.36 6.49 0.97
N ALA A 276 13.56 5.93 1.18
CA ALA A 276 13.73 4.81 2.11
C ALA A 276 13.09 5.14 3.48
N PHE A 277 12.50 4.13 4.12
CA PHE A 277 11.83 4.22 5.42
C PHE A 277 12.63 5.18 6.32
N PRO A 278 12.10 6.36 6.72
CA PRO A 278 12.88 7.26 7.55
C PRO A 278 13.08 6.55 8.87
N GLU A 279 14.31 6.11 9.15
CA GLU A 279 14.69 5.35 10.35
C GLU A 279 14.29 6.06 11.66
N HIS A 280 13.89 7.33 11.60
CA HIS A 280 13.63 8.17 12.76
C HIS A 280 12.21 8.76 12.88
N SER A 281 11.30 8.53 11.91
CA SER A 281 9.98 9.21 11.94
C SER A 281 8.89 8.51 12.78
N PHE A 282 9.12 7.27 13.23
CA PHE A 282 8.05 6.45 13.81
C PHE A 282 7.90 6.55 15.33
N ASN A 283 8.97 6.93 16.04
CA ASN A 283 8.87 7.21 17.47
C ASN A 283 7.86 8.34 17.73
N ASP A 284 7.74 9.32 16.82
CA ASP A 284 6.81 10.43 16.97
C ASP A 284 5.34 9.98 16.82
N ILE A 285 5.04 9.01 15.95
CA ILE A 285 3.67 8.50 15.78
C ILE A 285 3.26 7.63 16.97
N ALA A 286 4.11 6.71 17.42
CA ALA A 286 3.85 5.88 18.60
C ALA A 286 3.70 6.74 19.87
N ASN A 287 4.54 7.77 20.02
CA ASN A 287 4.45 8.75 21.10
C ASN A 287 3.18 9.61 20.99
N SER A 288 2.75 10.02 19.78
CA SER A 288 1.50 10.76 19.57
C SER A 288 0.24 9.95 19.91
N LEU A 289 0.31 8.62 19.80
CA LEU A 289 -0.76 7.69 20.16
C LEU A 289 -0.67 7.20 21.61
N GLY A 290 0.35 7.62 22.37
CA GLY A 290 0.58 7.17 23.76
C GLY A 290 0.92 5.68 23.89
N ILE A 291 1.43 5.05 22.83
CA ILE A 291 1.70 3.61 22.78
C ILE A 291 3.17 3.38 23.17
N SER A 292 3.41 3.05 24.45
CA SER A 292 4.76 2.82 25.00
C SER A 292 5.51 1.62 24.42
N THR A 293 4.80 0.65 23.83
CA THR A 293 5.35 -0.49 23.08
C THR A 293 4.39 -0.82 21.95
N VAL A 294 4.84 -0.75 20.70
CA VAL A 294 3.96 -1.00 19.56
C VAL A 294 3.71 -2.51 19.46
N PRO A 295 2.46 -2.97 19.62
CA PRO A 295 2.18 -4.40 19.67
C PRO A 295 2.42 -5.07 18.31
N THR A 296 2.86 -6.33 18.34
CA THR A 296 3.01 -7.19 17.16
C THR A 296 1.68 -7.40 16.41
N SER A 297 0.55 -7.13 17.06
CA SER A 297 -0.77 -7.08 16.43
C SER A 297 -1.53 -5.87 16.94
N TYR A 298 -2.16 -5.15 16.02
CA TYR A 298 -2.99 -3.99 16.31
C TYR A 298 -4.41 -4.26 15.83
N THR A 299 -5.36 -4.20 16.75
CA THR A 299 -6.79 -4.38 16.45
C THR A 299 -7.48 -3.04 16.60
N ARG A 300 -8.27 -2.63 15.60
CA ARG A 300 -8.99 -1.35 15.60
C ARG A 300 -10.44 -1.54 15.17
N SER A 301 -11.36 -0.85 15.85
CA SER A 301 -12.75 -0.77 15.39
C SER A 301 -12.87 0.20 14.23
N ARG A 302 -13.66 -0.14 13.21
CA ARG A 302 -13.84 0.68 12.00
C ARG A 302 -15.26 1.20 11.80
N LEU A 303 -16.19 0.90 12.70
CA LEU A 303 -17.53 1.47 12.64
C LEU A 303 -17.54 2.88 13.22
N VAL A 304 -18.10 3.81 12.45
CA VAL A 304 -18.44 5.15 12.93
C VAL A 304 -19.84 5.05 13.53
N ALA A 305 -19.95 4.98 14.86
CA ALA A 305 -21.24 5.26 15.48
C ALA A 305 -21.52 6.75 15.24
N ARG A 306 -22.34 7.09 14.24
CA ARG A 306 -22.70 8.48 13.93
C ARG A 306 -23.24 9.14 15.21
N GLY A 307 -22.60 10.22 15.65
CA GLY A 307 -23.01 11.00 16.84
C GLY A 307 -22.42 10.54 18.17
N VAL A 308 -21.59 9.50 18.19
CA VAL A 308 -20.79 9.13 19.37
C VAL A 308 -19.36 9.58 19.08
N GLY A 309 -18.70 10.25 20.03
CA GLY A 309 -17.32 10.74 19.87
C GLY A 309 -16.33 9.64 19.47
N PRO A 310 -15.03 9.96 19.25
CA PRO A 310 -14.04 8.97 18.84
C PRO A 310 -14.13 7.74 19.75
N PRO A 311 -14.42 6.54 19.19
CA PRO A 311 -14.66 5.38 20.02
C PRO A 311 -13.40 5.06 20.83
N PRO A 312 -13.53 4.55 22.06
CA PRO A 312 -12.39 4.03 22.80
C PRO A 312 -11.67 2.96 21.97
N ALA A 313 -10.40 2.68 22.28
CA ALA A 313 -9.60 1.66 21.58
C ALA A 313 -10.23 0.24 21.64
N THR A 314 -11.26 0.05 22.47
CA THR A 314 -12.12 -1.13 22.54
C THR A 314 -13.29 -1.02 21.56
N ALA A 315 -13.49 -2.06 20.74
CA ALA A 315 -14.49 -2.19 19.68
C ALA A 315 -15.74 -1.28 19.81
N ALA A 316 -15.85 -0.25 18.97
CA ALA A 316 -17.10 0.48 18.78
C ALA A 316 -18.18 -0.47 18.23
N PHE A 317 -19.27 -0.64 18.97
CA PHE A 317 -20.44 -1.39 18.53
C PHE A 317 -21.58 -0.44 18.21
N ALA A 318 -22.22 -0.65 17.06
CA ALA A 318 -23.55 -0.12 16.81
C ALA A 318 -24.56 -1.00 17.56
N THR A 319 -25.22 -0.44 18.56
CA THR A 319 -26.26 -1.13 19.34
C THR A 319 -27.64 -0.75 18.82
N HIS A 320 -28.44 -1.74 18.47
CA HIS A 320 -29.83 -1.60 18.12
C HIS A 320 -30.70 -2.35 19.14
N THR A 321 -31.64 -1.65 19.77
CA THR A 321 -32.61 -2.21 20.72
C THR A 321 -33.98 -2.30 20.08
N PHE A 322 -34.64 -3.45 20.22
CA PHE A 322 -35.92 -3.76 19.57
C PHE A 322 -37.11 -3.47 20.50
N GLY A 323 -37.21 -2.25 21.04
CA GLY A 323 -38.32 -1.83 21.90
C GLY A 323 -38.60 -2.76 23.09
N GLN A 324 -39.79 -2.62 23.71
CA GLN A 324 -40.19 -3.48 24.84
C GLN A 324 -40.63 -4.88 24.39
N ASP A 325 -41.11 -5.00 23.16
CA ASP A 325 -41.68 -6.25 22.62
C ASP A 325 -40.63 -7.18 22.01
N GLY A 326 -39.46 -6.65 21.62
CA GLY A 326 -38.41 -7.41 20.94
C GLY A 326 -38.80 -7.83 19.51
N VAL A 327 -37.94 -8.62 18.87
CA VAL A 327 -38.28 -9.34 17.63
C VAL A 327 -38.56 -10.79 17.99
N ASP A 328 -39.76 -11.30 17.71
CA ASP A 328 -40.09 -12.71 17.94
C ASP A 328 -39.20 -13.63 17.08
N ILE A 329 -38.57 -14.60 17.74
CA ILE A 329 -37.69 -15.62 17.13
C ILE A 329 -38.13 -17.04 17.50
N GLY A 330 -39.31 -17.20 18.10
CA GLY A 330 -39.82 -18.49 18.59
C GLY A 330 -40.03 -19.54 17.50
N GLY A 331 -40.20 -19.13 16.23
CA GLY A 331 -40.35 -20.05 15.09
C GLY A 331 -39.06 -20.29 14.29
N LYS A 332 -39.09 -21.29 13.42
CA LYS A 332 -37.98 -21.67 12.52
C LYS A 332 -37.60 -20.52 11.57
N LEU A 333 -36.45 -19.89 11.81
CA LEU A 333 -35.88 -18.79 11.00
C LEU A 333 -36.90 -17.67 10.68
N THR A 334 -37.70 -17.31 11.67
CA THR A 334 -38.84 -16.40 11.49
C THR A 334 -38.43 -14.94 11.35
N ALA A 335 -37.30 -14.55 11.95
CA ALA A 335 -36.84 -13.17 11.88
C ALA A 335 -35.74 -13.00 10.83
N ARG A 336 -35.96 -12.04 9.93
CA ARG A 336 -34.93 -11.47 9.04
C ARG A 336 -34.68 -10.03 9.44
N ILE A 337 -33.42 -9.72 9.76
CA ILE A 337 -32.97 -8.38 10.15
C ILE A 337 -32.00 -7.91 9.07
N ALA A 338 -32.42 -6.93 8.27
CA ALA A 338 -31.57 -6.28 7.29
C ALA A 338 -30.82 -5.12 7.95
N LEU A 339 -29.49 -5.14 7.92
CA LEU A 339 -28.65 -4.15 8.59
C LEU A 339 -27.82 -3.39 7.58
N THR A 340 -27.76 -2.08 7.79
CA THR A 340 -26.89 -1.16 7.06
C THR A 340 -26.04 -0.42 8.09
N LEU A 341 -24.75 -0.73 8.11
CA LEU A 341 -23.78 -0.06 8.96
C LEU A 341 -23.17 1.12 8.21
N PRO A 342 -23.07 2.30 8.84
CA PRO A 342 -22.37 3.43 8.24
C PRO A 342 -20.86 3.16 8.17
N MET A 343 -20.28 3.42 7.01
CA MET A 343 -18.84 3.48 6.78
C MET A 343 -18.42 4.96 6.61
N PRO A 344 -17.12 5.28 6.75
CA PRO A 344 -16.62 6.62 6.52
C PRO A 344 -16.96 7.12 5.12
N THR A 345 -17.64 8.25 5.07
CA THR A 345 -18.08 8.90 3.83
C THR A 345 -16.88 9.31 2.97
N LYS A 346 -17.11 9.50 1.66
CA LYS A 346 -16.07 10.01 0.75
C LYS A 346 -15.44 11.31 1.25
N ASP A 347 -16.23 12.20 1.86
CA ASP A 347 -15.75 13.49 2.37
C ASP A 347 -14.88 13.32 3.63
N GLU A 348 -15.29 12.47 4.57
CA GLU A 348 -14.47 12.10 5.74
C GLU A 348 -13.15 11.44 5.32
N ARG A 349 -13.18 10.61 4.28
CA ARG A 349 -11.99 9.97 3.70
C ARG A 349 -11.06 10.99 3.03
N ASN A 350 -11.61 12.02 2.39
CA ASN A 350 -10.81 13.06 1.74
C ASN A 350 -10.22 14.05 2.77
N ALA A 351 -10.96 14.39 3.82
CA ALA A 351 -10.48 15.23 4.91
C ALA A 351 -9.26 14.60 5.62
N ALA A 352 -9.29 13.28 5.84
CA ALA A 352 -8.17 12.52 6.42
C ALA A 352 -6.91 12.55 5.55
N LYS A 353 -7.00 12.69 4.21
CA LYS A 353 -5.82 12.77 3.34
C LYS A 353 -5.04 14.08 3.52
N VAL A 354 -5.71 15.15 3.91
CA VAL A 354 -5.09 16.47 4.13
C VAL A 354 -4.25 16.47 5.41
N HIS A 355 -4.67 15.70 6.42
CA HIS A 355 -3.92 15.50 7.66
C HIS A 355 -3.27 14.11 7.62
N GLN A 356 -2.14 13.97 6.91
CA GLN A 356 -1.40 12.70 6.74
C GLN A 356 -1.05 11.96 8.04
N GLN A 357 -1.19 12.61 9.20
CA GLN A 357 -0.85 12.08 10.52
C GLN A 357 -2.02 11.44 11.29
N THR A 358 -3.27 11.58 10.85
CA THR A 358 -4.41 10.93 11.53
C THR A 358 -4.81 9.64 10.82
N ALA A 359 -4.98 8.56 11.60
CA ALA A 359 -5.32 7.24 11.10
C ALA A 359 -6.47 7.32 10.09
N THR A 360 -6.22 6.84 8.86
CA THR A 360 -7.22 6.78 7.78
C THR A 360 -8.54 6.28 8.34
N SER A 361 -9.63 7.03 8.18
CA SER A 361 -10.95 6.65 8.72
C SER A 361 -11.44 5.35 8.08
N SER A 362 -11.19 5.17 6.79
CA SER A 362 -11.53 3.99 6.00
C SER A 362 -10.78 2.71 6.45
N PRO A 363 -11.44 1.55 6.42
CA PRO A 363 -10.73 0.27 6.58
C PRO A 363 -9.70 0.09 5.47
N TYR A 364 -8.60 -0.60 5.79
CA TYR A 364 -7.68 -1.04 4.76
C TYR A 364 -8.29 -2.21 3.97
N PRO A 365 -7.91 -2.42 2.70
CA PRO A 365 -8.28 -3.65 2.02
C PRO A 365 -7.58 -4.85 2.69
N ASP A 366 -8.19 -6.03 2.65
CA ASP A 366 -7.52 -7.27 3.06
C ASP A 366 -6.27 -7.48 2.20
N CYS A 367 -5.13 -7.63 2.86
CA CYS A 367 -3.87 -7.88 2.20
C CYS A 367 -2.96 -8.76 3.06
N GLU A 368 -2.09 -9.50 2.38
CA GLU A 368 -1.02 -10.27 3.02
C GLU A 368 0.28 -9.94 2.29
N THR A 369 1.29 -9.56 3.05
CA THR A 369 2.68 -9.31 2.63
C THR A 369 3.59 -10.20 3.49
N PRO A 370 4.91 -10.23 3.25
CA PRO A 370 5.82 -10.98 4.12
C PRO A 370 5.70 -10.61 5.60
N TYR A 371 5.49 -9.33 5.92
CA TYR A 371 5.52 -8.84 7.31
C TYR A 371 4.17 -8.39 7.85
N VAL A 372 3.15 -8.24 7.00
CA VAL A 372 1.84 -7.71 7.40
C VAL A 372 0.73 -8.61 6.92
N LYS A 373 -0.28 -8.77 7.78
CA LYS A 373 -1.57 -9.31 7.38
C LYS A 373 -2.69 -8.47 7.93
N ILE A 374 -3.53 -7.97 7.03
CA ILE A 374 -4.75 -7.25 7.38
C ILE A 374 -5.92 -8.20 7.19
N ARG A 375 -6.76 -8.30 8.21
CA ARG A 375 -7.98 -9.09 8.22
C ARG A 375 -9.13 -8.32 8.84
N HIS A 376 -10.34 -8.68 8.45
CA HIS A 376 -11.53 -8.10 9.02
C HIS A 376 -12.47 -9.17 9.56
N ALA A 377 -13.20 -8.81 10.60
CA ALA A 377 -14.28 -9.61 11.12
C ALA A 377 -15.44 -8.73 11.57
N LEU A 378 -16.67 -9.22 11.38
CA LEU A 378 -17.83 -8.66 12.05
C LEU A 378 -18.02 -9.38 13.38
N ARG A 379 -18.13 -8.62 14.45
CA ARG A 379 -18.50 -9.13 15.78
C ARG A 379 -19.94 -8.76 16.07
N LEU A 380 -20.76 -9.75 16.37
CA LEU A 380 -22.19 -9.62 16.61
C LEU A 380 -22.50 -10.13 18.01
N ILE A 381 -23.18 -9.33 18.82
CA ILE A 381 -23.65 -9.72 20.14
C ILE A 381 -25.17 -9.66 20.11
N LEU A 382 -25.82 -10.82 20.19
CA LEU A 382 -27.27 -10.96 20.19
C LEU A 382 -27.76 -11.18 21.62
N ASN A 383 -28.57 -10.28 22.15
CA ASN A 383 -29.20 -10.45 23.45
C ASN A 383 -30.62 -10.97 23.24
N ILE A 384 -30.83 -12.22 23.61
CA ILE A 384 -32.07 -12.97 23.42
C ILE A 384 -32.67 -13.21 24.79
N VAL A 385 -33.97 -12.97 24.94
CA VAL A 385 -34.72 -13.36 26.13
C VAL A 385 -35.72 -14.45 25.78
N ARG A 386 -35.86 -15.43 26.67
CA ARG A 386 -36.70 -16.61 26.44
C ARG A 386 -37.57 -16.91 27.66
N LYS A 387 -38.74 -17.50 27.40
CA LYS A 387 -39.67 -17.94 28.42
C LYS A 387 -39.91 -19.44 28.26
N VAL A 388 -39.60 -20.20 29.30
CA VAL A 388 -39.85 -21.66 29.33
C VAL A 388 -41.36 -21.88 29.41
N PRO A 389 -41.94 -22.85 28.69
CA PRO A 389 -43.34 -23.21 28.85
C PRO A 389 -43.67 -23.50 30.32
N GLY A 390 -44.67 -22.82 30.87
CA GLY A 390 -45.08 -22.96 32.28
C GLY A 390 -44.30 -22.09 33.28
N ASP A 391 -43.18 -21.49 32.89
CA ASP A 391 -42.48 -20.47 33.68
C ASP A 391 -43.05 -19.08 33.34
N ASN A 392 -43.13 -18.17 34.32
CA ASN A 392 -43.53 -16.77 34.10
C ASN A 392 -42.33 -15.84 33.92
N GLU A 393 -41.12 -16.30 34.23
CA GLU A 393 -39.90 -15.50 34.17
C GLU A 393 -39.25 -15.53 32.78
N TRP A 394 -38.77 -14.35 32.34
CA TRP A 394 -37.94 -14.22 31.15
C TRP A 394 -36.48 -14.39 31.52
N ARG A 395 -35.78 -15.31 30.84
CA ARG A 395 -34.34 -15.53 31.04
C ARG A 395 -33.57 -14.98 29.85
N GLY A 396 -32.57 -14.15 30.12
CA GLY A 396 -31.70 -13.54 29.11
C GLY A 396 -30.46 -14.38 28.81
N GLU A 397 -30.07 -14.40 27.55
CA GLU A 397 -28.85 -15.00 27.03
C GLU A 397 -28.17 -14.01 26.07
N SER A 398 -26.85 -13.92 26.12
CA SER A 398 -26.05 -13.15 25.17
C SER A 398 -25.21 -14.10 24.32
N ILE A 399 -25.35 -14.01 23.01
CA ILE A 399 -24.60 -14.81 22.03
C ILE A 399 -23.60 -13.89 21.31
N ASP A 400 -22.31 -14.11 21.55
CA ASP A 400 -21.21 -13.39 20.90
C ASP A 400 -20.65 -14.22 19.72
N ILE A 401 -20.69 -13.63 18.53
CA ILE A 401 -20.32 -14.26 17.26
C ILE A 401 -19.30 -13.38 16.56
N THR A 402 -18.24 -14.00 16.06
CA THR A 402 -17.29 -13.33 15.16
C THR A 402 -17.26 -14.04 13.82
N ILE A 403 -17.55 -13.32 12.74
CA ILE A 403 -17.51 -13.84 11.35
C ILE A 403 -16.44 -13.12 10.54
N PRO A 404 -15.57 -13.84 9.81
CA PRO A 404 -14.60 -13.21 8.93
C PRO A 404 -15.31 -12.54 7.75
N VAL A 405 -14.87 -11.34 7.43
CA VAL A 405 -15.31 -10.60 6.23
C VAL A 405 -14.11 -10.10 5.47
N TRP A 406 -14.31 -9.74 4.20
CA TRP A 406 -13.22 -9.29 3.35
C TRP A 406 -13.52 -7.92 2.78
N PHE A 407 -12.54 -7.04 2.84
CA PHE A 407 -12.53 -5.72 2.26
C PHE A 407 -11.60 -5.68 1.05
N SER A 408 -12.01 -4.95 0.02
CA SER A 408 -11.20 -4.70 -1.18
C SER A 408 -11.47 -3.28 -1.69
N ARG A 409 -10.64 -2.78 -2.59
CA ARG A 409 -11.00 -1.62 -3.40
C ARG A 409 -11.94 -2.04 -4.52
N ARG A 410 -12.90 -1.17 -4.83
CA ARG A 410 -13.82 -1.38 -5.95
C ARG A 410 -13.04 -1.16 -7.25
N SER A 411 -13.22 -2.04 -8.23
CA SER A 411 -12.86 -1.74 -9.61
C SER A 411 -13.82 -0.68 -10.14
N ASN A 412 -13.32 0.37 -10.78
CA ASN A 412 -14.19 1.22 -11.59
C ASN A 412 -14.64 0.40 -12.81
N ASP A 413 -15.62 -0.49 -12.62
CA ASP A 413 -16.05 -1.51 -13.59
C ASP A 413 -16.47 -0.89 -14.93
N SER A 414 -16.94 0.36 -14.92
CA SER A 414 -17.28 1.11 -16.14
C SER A 414 -16.09 1.44 -17.05
N GLN A 415 -14.86 1.42 -16.54
CA GLN A 415 -13.68 1.60 -17.39
C GLN A 415 -13.07 0.27 -17.82
N VAL A 416 -13.16 -0.78 -17.02
CA VAL A 416 -12.50 -2.06 -17.31
C VAL A 416 -13.25 -2.83 -18.39
N GLU A 417 -14.57 -2.92 -18.28
CA GLU A 417 -15.41 -3.63 -19.26
C GLU A 417 -15.42 -2.85 -20.59
N VAL A 418 -15.52 -1.52 -20.53
CA VAL A 418 -15.43 -0.64 -21.71
C VAL A 418 -14.05 -0.66 -22.34
N GLN A 419 -12.96 -0.73 -21.56
CA GLN A 419 -11.61 -0.86 -22.13
C GLN A 419 -11.38 -2.25 -22.72
N ALA A 420 -11.87 -3.31 -22.10
CA ALA A 420 -11.79 -4.67 -22.62
C ALA A 420 -12.60 -4.81 -23.92
N GLU A 421 -13.84 -4.31 -23.96
CA GLU A 421 -14.66 -4.26 -25.17
C GLU A 421 -14.03 -3.39 -26.26
N ARG A 422 -13.51 -2.21 -25.90
CA ARG A 422 -12.83 -1.31 -26.85
C ARG A 422 -11.54 -1.94 -27.40
N LEU A 423 -10.78 -2.66 -26.59
CA LEU A 423 -9.59 -3.40 -27.01
C LEU A 423 -9.95 -4.60 -27.88
N ALA A 424 -10.97 -5.38 -27.54
CA ALA A 424 -11.48 -6.46 -28.37
C ALA A 424 -11.98 -5.95 -29.73
N LEU A 425 -12.65 -4.78 -29.75
CA LEU A 425 -13.11 -4.12 -30.96
C LEU A 425 -11.95 -3.56 -31.81
N LEU A 426 -10.92 -3.00 -31.18
CA LEU A 426 -9.74 -2.50 -31.89
C LEU A 426 -8.85 -3.64 -32.43
N LYS A 427 -8.76 -4.75 -31.69
CA LYS A 427 -8.04 -5.97 -32.09
C LYS A 427 -8.74 -6.70 -33.24
N SER A 428 -10.06 -6.89 -33.17
CA SER A 428 -10.85 -7.48 -34.26
C SER A 428 -10.83 -6.65 -35.54
N LYS A 429 -10.59 -5.33 -35.43
CA LYS A 429 -10.43 -4.43 -36.59
C LYS A 429 -8.99 -4.34 -37.11
N GLY A 430 -8.01 -5.02 -36.50
CA GLY A 430 -6.61 -4.96 -36.90
C GLY A 430 -5.97 -3.57 -36.72
N LEU A 431 -6.54 -2.72 -35.86
CA LEU A 431 -6.14 -1.32 -35.68
C LEU A 431 -5.10 -1.12 -34.56
N LEU A 432 -4.73 -2.18 -33.84
CA LEU A 432 -3.74 -2.09 -32.76
C LEU A 432 -2.35 -2.42 -33.30
N PRO A 433 -1.36 -1.51 -33.16
CA PRO A 433 0.03 -1.85 -33.36
C PRO A 433 0.45 -2.90 -32.33
N THR A 434 1.20 -3.90 -32.77
CA THR A 434 1.68 -5.04 -31.96
C THR A 434 2.53 -4.64 -30.75
N SER A 435 2.95 -3.38 -30.64
CA SER A 435 3.91 -2.88 -29.64
C SER A 435 3.34 -1.93 -28.59
N ALA A 436 2.03 -1.70 -28.52
CA ALA A 436 1.43 -0.71 -27.60
C ALA A 436 0.08 -1.16 -27.04
N LEU A 437 0.02 -2.39 -26.58
CA LEU A 437 -1.15 -2.98 -25.97
C LEU A 437 -1.19 -2.61 -24.47
N PRO A 438 -2.28 -2.03 -23.93
CA PRO A 438 -2.41 -1.81 -22.50
C PRO A 438 -2.27 -3.12 -21.72
N ALA A 439 -1.66 -3.07 -20.53
CA ALA A 439 -1.43 -4.21 -19.64
C ALA A 439 -2.60 -5.21 -19.50
N TYR A 440 -3.84 -4.75 -19.67
CA TYR A 440 -5.06 -5.57 -19.57
C TYR A 440 -5.35 -6.47 -20.77
N SER A 441 -4.85 -6.13 -21.96
CA SER A 441 -5.11 -6.91 -23.19
C SER A 441 -4.37 -8.25 -23.27
N GLN A 442 -3.53 -8.53 -22.27
CA GLN A 442 -2.82 -9.80 -22.09
C GLN A 442 -3.57 -10.75 -21.14
N LEU A 443 -4.63 -10.29 -20.45
CA LEU A 443 -5.33 -11.10 -19.45
C LEU A 443 -6.63 -11.72 -19.94
N TYR A 444 -7.21 -11.24 -21.04
CA TYR A 444 -8.47 -11.77 -21.57
C TYR A 444 -8.46 -11.88 -23.10
N THR A 445 -9.04 -12.96 -23.62
CA THR A 445 -9.20 -13.22 -25.05
C THR A 445 -10.24 -12.26 -25.62
N ASP A 446 -10.37 -12.24 -26.94
CA ASP A 446 -11.45 -11.60 -27.68
C ASP A 446 -12.85 -12.10 -27.26
N GLN A 447 -12.94 -13.28 -26.64
CA GLN A 447 -14.18 -13.87 -26.11
C GLN A 447 -14.40 -13.55 -24.62
N GLY A 448 -13.56 -12.71 -24.00
CA GLY A 448 -13.65 -12.36 -22.58
C GLY A 448 -13.22 -13.48 -21.62
N THR A 449 -12.67 -14.59 -22.12
CA THR A 449 -12.08 -15.64 -21.28
C THR A 449 -10.69 -15.22 -20.84
N GLN A 450 -10.30 -15.53 -19.61
CA GLN A 450 -8.97 -15.16 -19.12
C GLN A 450 -7.88 -15.87 -19.97
N VAL A 451 -6.94 -15.12 -20.53
CA VAL A 451 -5.75 -15.67 -21.21
C VAL A 451 -4.87 -16.24 -20.11
N GLU A 452 -4.73 -17.56 -20.09
CA GLU A 452 -3.68 -18.22 -19.32
C GLU A 452 -2.40 -18.17 -20.17
N ASP A 453 -1.39 -17.43 -19.70
CA ASP A 453 -0.11 -17.35 -20.40
C ASP A 453 0.64 -18.68 -20.23
N GLU A 454 0.88 -19.40 -21.33
CA GLU A 454 1.62 -20.67 -21.33
C GLU A 454 3.10 -20.48 -20.92
N GLU A 455 3.66 -19.28 -21.08
CA GLU A 455 5.05 -18.98 -20.66
C GLU A 455 5.25 -19.06 -19.14
N GLY A 456 4.16 -19.10 -18.35
CA GLY A 456 4.22 -19.09 -16.90
C GLY A 456 4.74 -17.75 -16.35
N PRO A 457 4.67 -17.53 -15.02
CA PRO A 457 5.25 -16.32 -14.44
C PRO A 457 6.76 -16.25 -14.75
N PRO A 458 7.35 -15.04 -14.90
CA PRO A 458 8.79 -14.89 -15.04
C PRO A 458 9.48 -15.71 -13.95
N ARG A 459 10.17 -16.76 -14.39
CA ARG A 459 10.92 -17.64 -13.50
C ARG A 459 12.14 -16.84 -13.07
N TYR A 460 12.21 -16.47 -11.79
CA TYR A 460 13.46 -15.96 -11.23
C TYR A 460 14.53 -17.04 -11.45
N ASN A 461 15.48 -16.76 -12.34
CA ASN A 461 16.58 -17.68 -12.60
C ASN A 461 17.31 -17.98 -11.29
N LYS A 462 17.80 -19.22 -11.15
CA LYS A 462 18.47 -19.68 -9.92
C LYS A 462 19.78 -18.96 -9.62
N GLN A 463 20.26 -18.13 -10.56
CA GLN A 463 21.41 -17.27 -10.39
C GLN A 463 21.11 -15.92 -11.06
N PRO A 464 21.40 -14.79 -10.40
CA PRO A 464 21.39 -13.49 -11.06
C PRO A 464 22.44 -13.50 -12.17
N ASP A 465 22.12 -12.96 -13.34
CA ASP A 465 23.13 -12.81 -14.39
C ASP A 465 24.27 -11.89 -13.87
N SER A 466 25.51 -12.13 -14.31
CA SER A 466 26.69 -11.38 -13.82
C SER A 466 26.55 -9.85 -14.00
N SER A 467 25.75 -9.40 -14.96
CA SER A 467 25.37 -8.00 -15.15
C SER A 467 24.42 -7.47 -14.07
N GLU A 468 23.49 -8.29 -13.58
CA GLU A 468 22.57 -7.95 -12.49
C GLU A 468 23.28 -7.94 -11.14
N GLU A 469 24.19 -8.89 -10.90
CA GLU A 469 25.02 -8.92 -9.70
C GLU A 469 25.88 -7.64 -9.59
N THR A 470 26.36 -7.12 -10.71
CA THR A 470 27.08 -5.84 -10.74
C THR A 470 26.18 -4.65 -10.37
N LEU A 471 24.88 -4.65 -10.72
CA LEU A 471 23.95 -3.60 -10.28
C LEU A 471 23.75 -3.64 -8.77
N LEU A 472 23.52 -4.85 -8.24
CA LEU A 472 23.25 -5.07 -6.83
C LEU A 472 24.48 -4.82 -5.95
N LEU A 473 25.69 -5.01 -6.47
CA LEU A 473 26.95 -4.78 -5.75
C LEU A 473 27.56 -3.39 -5.99
N ALA A 474 27.36 -2.75 -7.15
CA ALA A 474 28.00 -1.47 -7.47
C ALA A 474 27.55 -0.31 -6.58
N GLU A 475 26.37 -0.40 -5.96
CA GLU A 475 25.90 0.63 -5.03
C GLU A 475 26.61 0.63 -3.67
N GLU A 476 27.23 -0.49 -3.31
CA GLU A 476 28.06 -0.58 -2.11
C GLU A 476 29.34 0.29 -2.26
N VAL A 477 29.75 0.56 -3.50
CA VAL A 477 30.91 1.43 -3.84
C VAL A 477 30.53 2.92 -3.75
N CYS A 478 29.29 3.31 -4.09
CA CYS A 478 28.83 4.70 -3.95
C CYS A 478 28.71 5.14 -2.47
N ARG A 479 28.50 4.22 -1.53
CA ARG A 479 28.47 4.51 -0.09
C ARG A 479 29.84 4.78 0.54
N ARG A 480 30.96 4.51 -0.15
CA ARG A 480 32.31 4.71 0.41
C ARG A 480 32.86 6.14 0.26
N HIS A 481 32.10 7.10 -0.27
CA HIS A 481 32.49 8.51 -0.21
C HIS A 481 32.03 9.18 1.10
N ALA A 482 32.91 9.01 2.10
CA ALA A 482 33.18 9.83 3.28
C ALA A 482 32.02 10.18 4.25
N PRO A 483 32.00 9.62 5.49
CA PRO A 483 31.54 10.42 6.62
C PRO A 483 32.48 11.64 6.76
N PRO A 484 31.97 12.84 7.14
CA PRO A 484 32.85 13.94 7.48
C PRO A 484 33.80 13.50 8.60
N PRO A 485 35.07 13.96 8.60
CA PRO A 485 35.98 13.63 9.68
C PRO A 485 35.34 14.09 10.99
N ARG A 486 35.06 13.13 11.88
CA ARG A 486 34.72 13.44 13.26
C ARG A 486 35.93 14.15 13.87
N LEU A 487 35.74 15.40 14.26
CA LEU A 487 36.66 16.12 15.12
C LEU A 487 36.64 15.43 16.48
N ASP A 488 37.62 14.56 16.72
CA ASP A 488 37.91 14.01 18.04
C ASP A 488 38.41 15.15 18.93
N LEU A 489 37.53 15.64 19.81
CA LEU A 489 37.90 16.47 20.95
C LEU A 489 37.84 15.61 22.22
N SER A 490 38.92 14.85 22.46
CA SER A 490 39.18 14.25 23.76
C SER A 490 40.64 14.44 24.14
N ASN A 491 40.90 15.40 25.03
CA ASN A 491 41.59 15.23 26.33
C ASN A 491 42.10 16.60 26.84
N THR A 492 41.55 17.08 27.96
CA THR A 492 42.21 17.16 29.28
C THR A 492 43.47 18.06 29.23
N THR A 493 43.57 19.21 29.91
CA THR A 493 43.61 19.32 31.37
C THR A 493 43.59 20.81 31.78
N ARG A 494 43.04 21.05 32.98
CA ARG A 494 42.99 22.28 33.77
C ARG A 494 44.23 23.20 33.61
N ASN A 495 43.99 24.51 33.48
CA ASN A 495 44.51 25.51 34.40
C ASN A 495 43.67 26.79 34.34
N THR A 496 43.24 27.21 35.52
CA THR A 496 42.45 28.41 35.83
C THR A 496 43.33 29.66 35.84
N THR A 497 42.95 30.68 35.08
CA THR A 497 43.00 32.08 35.54
C THR A 497 41.95 32.93 34.86
N THR A 498 41.29 33.73 35.69
CA THR A 498 40.12 34.56 35.54
C THR A 498 40.25 35.71 34.53
N THR A 499 39.22 35.93 33.73
CA THR A 499 38.74 37.29 33.38
C THR A 499 37.25 37.25 33.10
N VAL A 500 36.53 38.04 33.90
CA VAL A 500 35.09 38.29 33.87
C VAL A 500 34.77 39.23 32.71
N LEU A 501 33.65 39.00 32.02
CA LEU A 501 32.86 40.05 31.38
C LEU A 501 31.40 39.61 31.29
N ASP A 502 30.59 40.33 32.06
CA ASP A 502 29.14 40.27 32.19
C ASP A 502 28.55 41.45 31.39
N TYR A 503 27.41 41.25 30.72
CA TYR A 503 26.60 42.35 30.20
C TYR A 503 25.13 41.92 30.10
N SER A 504 24.39 42.21 31.16
CA SER A 504 22.95 42.45 31.13
C SER A 504 22.64 43.95 31.15
N GLN A 505 21.78 44.37 30.21
CA GLN A 505 20.74 45.41 30.26
C GLN A 505 21.04 46.82 30.84
N HIS A 506 20.63 47.86 30.10
CA HIS A 506 19.71 48.90 30.60
C HIS A 506 19.03 49.71 29.48
N LEU A 507 17.75 50.01 29.74
CA LEU A 507 16.82 50.91 29.04
C LEU A 507 17.12 52.40 29.31
N HIS A 508 16.70 53.32 28.41
CA HIS A 508 15.66 54.34 28.71
C HIS A 508 15.29 55.30 27.55
N ASN A 509 13.96 55.47 27.41
CA ASN A 509 13.14 56.68 27.24
C ASN A 509 13.02 57.48 25.90
N SER A 510 11.74 57.57 25.50
CA SER A 510 11.04 58.50 24.59
C SER A 510 11.05 59.98 25.09
N PRO A 511 10.44 61.00 24.41
CA PRO A 511 8.98 61.10 24.21
C PRO A 511 8.46 61.90 22.96
N VAL A 512 7.11 61.92 22.87
CA VAL A 512 6.19 62.96 22.33
C VAL A 512 5.46 62.68 20.98
N SER A 513 4.12 62.67 21.10
CA SER A 513 3.00 62.65 20.12
C SER A 513 2.61 64.10 19.70
N PRO A 514 1.61 64.43 18.82
CA PRO A 514 0.30 63.76 18.67
C PRO A 514 -0.43 63.81 17.28
N ASP A 515 -1.61 63.17 17.28
CA ASP A 515 -2.86 63.38 16.51
C ASP A 515 -2.95 63.18 14.98
N TYR A 516 -3.85 62.27 14.56
CA TYR A 516 -5.13 62.63 13.91
C TYR A 516 -6.12 61.44 13.83
N LEU A 517 -7.39 61.76 14.11
CA LEU A 517 -8.61 60.96 13.96
C LEU A 517 -9.03 60.78 12.48
N ILE A 518 -9.76 59.71 12.15
CA ILE A 518 -11.14 59.74 11.57
C ILE A 518 -11.74 58.32 11.45
N ASN A 519 -13.05 58.26 11.72
CA ASN A 519 -14.01 57.16 11.79
C ASN A 519 -14.43 56.54 10.44
N GLN A 520 -14.94 55.29 10.48
CA GLN A 520 -16.34 54.85 10.15
C GLN A 520 -16.38 53.30 10.08
N ARG A 521 -17.02 52.54 11.00
CA ARG A 521 -18.46 52.15 11.14
C ARG A 521 -19.09 51.60 9.85
N SER A 522 -19.35 50.28 9.77
CA SER A 522 -20.63 49.56 10.03
C SER A 522 -21.18 48.99 8.70
N SER A 523 -21.66 47.75 8.58
CA SER A 523 -22.85 47.22 9.25
C SER A 523 -23.07 45.73 8.96
N SER A 524 -23.64 45.06 9.95
CA SER A 524 -24.34 43.77 9.91
C SER A 524 -25.72 43.89 9.24
N LEU A 525 -26.22 42.81 8.62
CA LEU A 525 -27.66 42.56 8.47
C LEU A 525 -27.96 41.06 8.36
N MET A 526 -28.73 40.56 9.33
CA MET A 526 -29.52 39.33 9.27
C MET A 526 -30.92 39.62 8.71
N SER A 527 -31.51 38.65 8.01
CA SER A 527 -32.93 38.20 7.99
C SER A 527 -33.14 37.45 6.66
N GLN A 528 -33.86 36.34 6.55
CA GLN A 528 -34.90 35.71 7.39
C GLN A 528 -34.62 34.22 7.58
#